data_AF-X1RI68-F1
#
_entry.id   AF-X1RI68-F1
#
_cell.length_a   1.000
_cell.length_b   1.000
_cell.length_c   1.000
_cell.angle_alpha   90.00
_cell.angle_beta   90.00
_cell.angle_gamma   90.00
#
_symmetry.space_group_name_H-M   'P 1'
#
loop_
_entity.id
_entity.type
_entity.pdbx_description
1 polymer ?
#
loop_
_entity_poly.entity_id
_entity_poly.type
_entity_poly.pdbx_seq_one_letter_code
_entity_poly.pdbx_strand_id
1 'polypeptide(L)'
;MGNPDWNPFQISPRVGFSTKKMKERNIVAYATAPKELSGAYKIEFEEAHGWENTPPSDSVPLETVLKIQPLGGMVKSFYALVIDSKGSGYDRLFLAEGKDAEKALCTIGEGEWSDFLKVGFTTSEGKKEGNFRVKLVELSEDAKRFRLYFTQIFPSTGWTHPDSLARELTEHIGRPYQLLCDIYSPVLGGWIDSKTYLEETENQMTWLAEAGEYLMKNKDWDMLFAQWHGIDYTDHCYLGGMDPE
;
A
#
# COMPACT_ATOMS: atom_id res chain seq x y z
N MET A 1 -16.55 14.57 17.47
CA MET A 1 -16.57 13.29 16.73
C MET A 1 -16.17 13.60 15.30
N GLY A 2 -14.91 13.33 14.95
CA GLY A 2 -14.44 13.48 13.57
C GLY A 2 -15.07 12.40 12.70
N ASN A 3 -15.55 12.78 11.52
CA ASN A 3 -16.03 11.83 10.53
C ASN A 3 -14.89 10.84 10.19
N PRO A 4 -15.08 9.50 10.27
CA PRO A 4 -14.06 8.52 9.88
C PRO A 4 -13.64 8.57 8.40
N ASP A 5 -14.26 9.42 7.56
CA ASP A 5 -13.79 9.73 6.19
C ASP A 5 -12.62 10.77 6.14
N TRP A 6 -12.00 11.12 7.27
CA TRP A 6 -11.03 12.24 7.35
C TRP A 6 -9.61 11.88 6.87
N ASN A 7 -9.46 11.68 5.57
CA ASN A 7 -8.21 12.03 4.90
C ASN A 7 -8.50 12.81 3.62
N PRO A 8 -8.37 14.16 3.63
CA PRO A 8 -8.74 14.99 2.49
C PRO A 8 -7.83 14.78 1.27
N PHE A 9 -6.71 14.09 1.43
CA PHE A 9 -5.69 13.99 0.39
C PHE A 9 -5.64 12.63 -0.30
N GLN A 10 -6.32 11.58 0.18
CA GLN A 10 -6.11 10.25 -0.39
C GLN A 10 -6.79 10.03 -1.76
N ILE A 11 -6.10 9.36 -2.68
CA ILE A 11 -6.70 8.91 -3.96
C ILE A 11 -7.44 7.59 -3.72
N SER A 12 -6.81 6.65 -3.03
CA SER A 12 -7.40 5.35 -2.66
C SER A 12 -6.84 4.92 -1.31
N PRO A 13 -7.63 4.28 -0.43
CA PRO A 13 -7.14 3.75 0.84
C PRO A 13 -6.14 2.61 0.61
N ARG A 14 -5.56 2.11 1.71
CA ARG A 14 -4.74 0.88 1.70
C ARG A 14 -5.55 -0.30 1.19
N VAL A 15 -4.96 -1.11 0.32
CA VAL A 15 -5.63 -2.27 -0.29
C VAL A 15 -4.81 -3.54 -0.08
N GLY A 16 -5.48 -4.65 0.20
CA GLY A 16 -4.93 -6.00 0.19
C GLY A 16 -5.57 -6.86 -0.90
N PHE A 17 -4.82 -7.80 -1.44
CA PHE A 17 -5.34 -8.85 -2.31
C PHE A 17 -4.88 -10.20 -1.79
N SER A 18 -5.79 -11.17 -1.68
CA SER A 18 -5.48 -12.48 -1.09
C SER A 18 -6.26 -13.61 -1.74
N THR A 19 -5.66 -14.79 -1.84
CA THR A 19 -6.38 -16.01 -2.25
C THR A 19 -7.35 -16.52 -1.17
N LYS A 20 -7.14 -16.09 0.08
CA LYS A 20 -8.03 -16.42 1.20
C LYS A 20 -8.90 -15.22 1.55
N LYS A 21 -10.13 -15.49 1.98
CA LYS A 21 -10.96 -14.46 2.61
C LYS A 21 -10.26 -14.02 3.89
N MET A 22 -9.85 -12.76 3.93
CA MET A 22 -9.26 -12.17 5.12
C MET A 22 -10.35 -11.97 6.18
N LYS A 23 -9.97 -11.93 7.47
CA LYS A 23 -10.94 -11.82 8.56
C LYS A 23 -11.76 -10.54 8.36
N GLU A 24 -13.08 -10.69 8.23
CA GLU A 24 -13.99 -9.56 8.35
C GLU A 24 -13.84 -9.00 9.76
N ARG A 25 -13.66 -7.69 9.88
CA ARG A 25 -13.47 -7.03 11.17
C ARG A 25 -14.68 -7.34 12.06
N ASN A 26 -14.48 -8.03 13.18
CA ASN A 26 -15.49 -8.13 14.23
C ASN A 26 -15.54 -6.78 14.97
N ILE A 27 -16.23 -5.79 14.39
CA ILE A 27 -16.51 -4.51 15.05
C ILE A 27 -17.65 -4.74 16.04
N VAL A 28 -17.34 -5.25 17.23
CA VAL A 28 -18.21 -5.09 18.42
C VAL A 28 -17.55 -4.17 19.46
N ALA A 29 -16.27 -3.84 19.30
CA ALA A 29 -15.59 -2.87 20.15
C ALA A 29 -15.59 -1.48 19.48
N TYR A 30 -16.39 -0.57 20.04
CA TYR A 30 -16.41 0.89 19.86
C TYR A 30 -17.05 1.46 18.57
N ALA A 31 -18.29 1.92 18.77
CA ALA A 31 -19.00 3.00 18.07
C ALA A 31 -19.30 2.84 16.55
N THR A 32 -20.61 2.83 16.29
CA THR A 32 -21.33 3.13 15.04
C THR A 32 -20.53 3.89 13.96
N ALA A 33 -19.92 3.14 13.05
CA ALA A 33 -19.49 3.57 11.72
C ALA A 33 -19.82 2.43 10.74
N PRO A 34 -20.13 2.72 9.46
CA PRO A 34 -20.72 1.75 8.55
C PRO A 34 -19.85 0.49 8.39
N LYS A 35 -20.55 -0.65 8.38
CA LYS A 35 -20.07 -1.92 7.84
C LYS A 35 -19.42 -1.70 6.47
N GLU A 36 -18.32 -2.41 6.24
CA GLU A 36 -17.59 -2.53 4.97
C GLU A 36 -16.65 -1.37 4.58
N LEU A 37 -15.43 -1.43 5.09
CA LEU A 37 -14.23 -1.14 4.29
C LEU A 37 -13.15 -2.16 4.62
N SER A 38 -13.42 -3.46 4.38
CA SER A 38 -12.29 -4.36 4.18
C SER A 38 -11.80 -4.10 2.76
N GLY A 39 -10.88 -3.13 2.60
CA GLY A 39 -10.03 -2.99 1.42
C GLY A 39 -9.17 -4.22 1.13
N ALA A 40 -9.53 -5.42 1.58
CA ALA A 40 -8.97 -6.68 1.12
C ALA A 40 -9.94 -7.35 0.16
N TYR A 41 -9.44 -7.65 -1.03
CA TYR A 41 -10.18 -8.33 -2.07
C TYR A 41 -9.70 -9.76 -2.17
N LYS A 42 -10.65 -10.71 -2.18
CA LYS A 42 -10.33 -12.08 -2.56
C LYS A 42 -10.01 -12.11 -4.05
N ILE A 43 -8.89 -12.72 -4.42
CA ILE A 43 -8.51 -12.98 -5.81
C ILE A 43 -8.40 -14.48 -6.05
N GLU A 44 -8.44 -14.85 -7.32
CA GLU A 44 -8.16 -16.19 -7.80
C GLU A 44 -7.15 -16.06 -8.93
N PHE A 45 -6.23 -17.02 -8.99
CA PHE A 45 -5.27 -17.13 -10.08
C PHE A 45 -5.84 -18.02 -11.18
N GLU A 46 -5.56 -17.64 -12.41
CA GLU A 46 -5.79 -18.45 -13.60
C GLU A 46 -4.48 -18.59 -14.39
N GLU A 47 -4.42 -19.51 -15.36
CA GLU A 47 -3.26 -19.61 -16.24
C GLU A 47 -3.07 -18.31 -17.02
N ALA A 48 -1.84 -17.83 -17.06
CA ALA A 48 -1.50 -16.59 -17.73
C ALA A 48 -1.71 -16.71 -19.24
N HIS A 49 -2.38 -15.72 -19.82
CA HIS A 49 -2.70 -15.72 -21.26
C HIS A 49 -2.52 -14.34 -21.86
N GLY A 50 -1.94 -14.27 -23.06
CA GLY A 50 -1.77 -13.02 -23.80
C GLY A 50 -0.77 -12.05 -23.18
N TRP A 51 0.19 -12.54 -22.39
CA TRP A 51 1.33 -11.75 -21.91
C TRP A 51 2.43 -11.66 -22.96
N GLU A 52 2.95 -10.46 -23.16
CA GLU A 52 4.15 -10.18 -23.91
C GLU A 52 5.38 -10.19 -22.99
N ASN A 53 6.53 -10.58 -23.53
CA ASN A 53 7.84 -10.56 -22.86
C ASN A 53 7.88 -11.32 -21.51
N THR A 54 7.06 -12.36 -21.37
CA THR A 54 7.04 -13.20 -20.16
C THR A 54 8.42 -13.82 -19.90
N PRO A 55 9.00 -13.64 -18.70
CA PRO A 55 10.26 -14.28 -18.33
C PRO A 55 10.14 -15.80 -18.31
N PRO A 56 11.27 -16.53 -18.41
CA PRO A 56 11.27 -17.98 -18.23
C PRO A 56 10.64 -18.40 -16.90
N SER A 57 9.82 -19.46 -16.95
CA SER A 57 9.15 -20.04 -15.79
C SER A 57 9.11 -21.56 -15.96
N ASP A 58 9.50 -22.29 -14.92
CA ASP A 58 9.53 -23.77 -14.92
C ASP A 58 8.14 -24.38 -14.67
N SER A 59 7.24 -23.59 -14.07
CA SER A 59 5.81 -23.87 -13.95
C SER A 59 4.99 -22.98 -14.91
N VAL A 60 3.76 -23.37 -15.25
CA VAL A 60 2.84 -22.54 -16.05
C VAL A 60 2.61 -21.21 -15.31
N PRO A 61 2.96 -20.05 -15.89
CA PRO A 61 2.73 -18.78 -15.21
C PRO A 61 1.26 -18.57 -14.88
N LEU A 62 0.98 -17.92 -13.74
CA LEU A 62 -0.39 -17.61 -13.33
C LEU A 62 -0.63 -16.11 -13.32
N GLU A 63 -1.85 -15.70 -13.59
CA GLU A 63 -2.25 -14.29 -13.59
C GLU A 63 -3.50 -14.02 -12.75
N THR A 64 -3.66 -12.76 -12.35
CA THR A 64 -4.90 -12.23 -11.81
C THR A 64 -5.00 -10.73 -12.09
N VAL A 65 -6.22 -10.18 -12.00
CA VAL A 65 -6.48 -8.75 -12.21
C VAL A 65 -6.83 -8.08 -10.89
N LEU A 66 -6.03 -7.09 -10.51
CA LEU A 66 -6.19 -6.32 -9.29
C LEU A 66 -6.91 -5.02 -9.62
N LYS A 67 -8.10 -4.82 -9.07
CA LYS A 67 -8.92 -3.64 -9.33
C LYS A 67 -8.89 -2.71 -8.13
N ILE A 68 -8.47 -1.47 -8.36
CA ILE A 68 -8.45 -0.42 -7.35
C ILE A 68 -9.38 0.70 -7.82
N GLN A 69 -10.30 1.10 -6.96
CA GLN A 69 -11.19 2.22 -7.23
C GLN A 69 -10.78 3.42 -6.38
N PRO A 70 -10.33 4.53 -7.00
CA PRO A 70 -10.16 5.79 -6.32
C PRO A 70 -11.49 6.31 -5.77
N LEU A 71 -11.45 7.10 -4.70
CA LEU A 71 -12.64 7.73 -4.13
C LEU A 71 -13.35 8.59 -5.18
N GLY A 72 -14.60 8.25 -5.50
CA GLY A 72 -15.39 8.94 -6.53
C GLY A 72 -14.80 8.88 -7.95
N GLY A 73 -13.79 8.03 -8.19
CA GLY A 73 -13.04 7.93 -9.44
C GLY A 73 -13.38 6.69 -10.27
N MET A 74 -12.64 6.55 -11.39
CA MET A 74 -12.75 5.38 -12.27
C MET A 74 -11.88 4.23 -11.77
N VAL A 75 -12.40 3.01 -11.83
CA VAL A 75 -11.63 1.79 -11.52
C VAL A 75 -10.38 1.73 -12.39
N LYS A 76 -9.24 1.54 -11.74
CA LYS A 76 -7.97 1.23 -12.39
C LYS A 76 -7.63 -0.24 -12.19
N SER A 77 -7.22 -0.91 -13.27
CA SER A 77 -6.80 -2.31 -13.22
C SER A 77 -5.28 -2.40 -13.27
N PHE A 78 -4.73 -3.30 -12.47
CA PHE A 78 -3.36 -3.76 -12.54
C PHE A 78 -3.38 -5.27 -12.83
N TYR A 79 -2.37 -5.74 -13.55
CA TYR A 79 -2.20 -7.14 -13.90
C TYR A 79 -1.05 -7.71 -13.07
N ALA A 80 -1.34 -8.77 -12.36
CA ALA A 80 -0.38 -9.52 -11.57
C ALA A 80 -0.04 -10.81 -12.31
N LEU A 81 1.24 -11.09 -12.51
CA LEU A 81 1.76 -12.33 -13.08
C LEU A 81 2.71 -12.95 -12.07
N VAL A 82 2.51 -14.23 -11.73
CA VAL A 82 3.44 -14.99 -10.89
C VAL A 82 4.12 -16.09 -11.69
N ILE A 83 5.43 -16.26 -11.45
CA ILE A 83 6.28 -17.24 -12.14
C ILE A 83 7.08 -18.08 -11.14
N ASP A 84 7.46 -19.27 -11.57
CA ASP A 84 8.43 -20.15 -10.91
C ASP A 84 9.78 -19.98 -11.60
N SER A 85 10.57 -19.05 -11.12
CA SER A 85 11.84 -18.65 -11.76
C SER A 85 13.02 -19.59 -11.44
N LYS A 86 12.81 -20.56 -10.55
CA LYS A 86 13.87 -21.42 -9.99
C LYS A 86 13.57 -22.92 -10.07
N GLY A 87 12.39 -23.32 -10.51
CA GLY A 87 11.95 -24.70 -10.58
C GLY A 87 11.57 -25.31 -9.23
N SER A 88 11.26 -24.45 -8.25
CA SER A 88 10.91 -24.86 -6.88
C SER A 88 9.56 -24.29 -6.42
N GLY A 89 8.70 -23.92 -7.37
CA GLY A 89 7.42 -23.26 -7.12
C GLY A 89 7.45 -21.75 -7.30
N TYR A 90 6.28 -21.12 -7.34
CA TYR A 90 6.14 -19.69 -7.62
C TYR A 90 6.89 -18.83 -6.61
N ASP A 91 7.74 -17.92 -7.10
CA ASP A 91 8.63 -17.12 -6.26
C ASP A 91 8.74 -15.65 -6.66
N ARG A 92 8.21 -15.26 -7.82
CA ARG A 92 8.24 -13.88 -8.31
C ARG A 92 6.86 -13.41 -8.75
N LEU A 93 6.52 -12.17 -8.39
CA LEU A 93 5.36 -11.42 -8.85
C LEU A 93 5.82 -10.26 -9.72
N PHE A 94 5.19 -10.10 -10.88
CA PHE A 94 5.26 -8.92 -11.74
C PHE A 94 3.94 -8.17 -11.63
N LEU A 95 4.01 -6.87 -11.37
CA LEU A 95 2.84 -5.99 -11.34
C LEU A 95 2.91 -5.01 -12.50
N ALA A 96 1.89 -4.94 -13.35
CA ALA A 96 1.91 -4.11 -14.56
C ALA A 96 0.56 -3.39 -14.79
N GLU A 97 0.56 -2.33 -15.61
CA GLU A 97 -0.67 -1.66 -16.08
C GLU A 97 -1.28 -2.33 -17.33
N GLY A 98 -0.58 -3.32 -17.90
CA GLY A 98 -1.00 -4.14 -19.03
C GLY A 98 -0.27 -5.48 -19.03
N LYS A 99 -0.62 -6.38 -19.95
CA LYS A 99 -0.04 -7.72 -20.04
C LYS A 99 1.29 -7.73 -20.80
N ASP A 100 2.27 -6.99 -20.29
CA ASP A 100 3.64 -6.96 -20.79
C ASP A 100 4.59 -6.95 -19.60
N ALA A 101 5.32 -8.06 -19.42
CA ALA A 101 6.16 -8.26 -18.24
C ALA A 101 7.44 -7.40 -18.26
N GLU A 102 7.90 -6.96 -19.43
CA GLU A 102 9.03 -6.02 -19.55
C GLU A 102 8.63 -4.62 -19.08
N LYS A 103 7.35 -4.25 -19.24
CA LYS A 103 6.76 -2.99 -18.75
C LYS A 103 6.18 -3.09 -17.34
N ALA A 104 6.57 -4.10 -16.57
CA ALA A 104 6.14 -4.22 -15.18
C ALA A 104 6.56 -2.97 -14.39
N LEU A 105 5.64 -2.46 -13.57
CA LEU A 105 5.90 -1.40 -12.60
C LEU A 105 6.91 -1.86 -11.55
N CYS A 106 6.83 -3.13 -11.17
CA CYS A 106 7.81 -3.77 -10.29
C CYS A 106 7.82 -5.29 -10.44
N THR A 107 8.93 -5.89 -10.01
CA THR A 107 9.08 -7.33 -9.81
C THR A 107 9.54 -7.57 -8.38
N ILE A 108 8.80 -8.37 -7.62
CA ILE A 108 9.06 -8.62 -6.19
C ILE A 108 8.84 -10.09 -5.83
N GLY A 109 9.60 -10.58 -4.87
CA GLY A 109 9.43 -11.88 -4.20
C GLY A 109 8.76 -11.76 -2.83
N GLU A 110 8.53 -12.91 -2.19
CA GLU A 110 7.91 -12.94 -0.86
C GLU A 110 8.73 -12.13 0.15
N GLY A 111 8.03 -11.28 0.92
CA GLY A 111 8.59 -10.37 1.91
C GLY A 111 9.21 -9.10 1.33
N GLU A 112 9.35 -8.97 0.01
CA GLU A 112 9.97 -7.82 -0.65
C GLU A 112 8.95 -6.68 -0.89
N TRP A 113 9.45 -5.45 -0.77
CA TRP A 113 8.77 -4.23 -1.18
C TRP A 113 9.19 -3.84 -2.59
N SER A 114 8.28 -3.22 -3.33
CA SER A 114 8.64 -2.43 -4.51
C SER A 114 9.31 -1.11 -4.10
N ASP A 115 10.02 -0.50 -5.04
CA ASP A 115 10.26 0.94 -5.01
C ASP A 115 8.94 1.72 -5.00
N PHE A 116 9.01 3.02 -4.71
CA PHE A 116 7.86 3.90 -4.83
C PHE A 116 7.41 4.02 -6.29
N LEU A 117 6.18 3.60 -6.55
CA LEU A 117 5.53 3.64 -7.85
C LEU A 117 4.76 4.96 -8.00
N LYS A 118 4.77 5.50 -9.23
CA LYS A 118 4.02 6.69 -9.62
C LYS A 118 3.10 6.35 -10.77
N VAL A 119 1.80 6.50 -10.55
CA VAL A 119 0.79 6.08 -11.52
C VAL A 119 -0.34 7.10 -11.60
N GLY A 120 -0.86 7.34 -12.79
CA GLY A 120 -2.01 8.21 -13.02
C GLY A 120 -3.35 7.54 -12.68
N PHE A 121 -4.18 8.24 -11.91
CA PHE A 121 -5.55 7.85 -11.55
C PHE A 121 -6.55 8.91 -12.01
N THR A 122 -7.76 8.48 -12.38
CA THR A 122 -8.87 9.39 -12.64
C THR A 122 -9.77 9.43 -11.42
N THR A 123 -9.80 10.57 -10.75
CA THR A 123 -10.59 10.85 -9.55
C THR A 123 -11.81 11.73 -9.89
N SER A 124 -12.70 11.94 -8.92
CA SER A 124 -13.81 12.91 -9.05
C SER A 124 -13.33 14.34 -9.33
N GLU A 125 -12.12 14.68 -8.89
CA GLU A 125 -11.48 15.99 -9.09
C GLU A 125 -10.62 16.05 -10.37
N GLY A 126 -10.66 15.01 -11.19
CA GLY A 126 -9.87 14.88 -12.41
C GLY A 126 -8.67 13.95 -12.26
N LYS A 127 -7.71 14.07 -13.19
CA LYS A 127 -6.52 13.21 -13.21
C LYS A 127 -5.53 13.62 -12.12
N LYS A 128 -5.12 12.67 -11.28
CA LYS A 128 -4.09 12.85 -10.25
C LYS A 128 -3.01 11.79 -10.38
N GLU A 129 -1.76 12.18 -10.12
CA GLU A 129 -0.66 11.23 -9.94
C GLU A 129 -0.68 10.72 -8.50
N GLY A 130 -0.68 9.40 -8.34
CA GLY A 130 -0.64 8.72 -7.06
C GLY A 130 0.69 8.01 -6.84
N ASN A 131 1.18 8.11 -5.62
CA ASN A 131 2.38 7.47 -5.11
C ASN A 131 1.99 6.36 -4.14
N PHE A 132 2.59 5.19 -4.31
CA PHE A 132 2.37 4.05 -3.44
C PHE A 132 3.53 3.07 -3.55
N ARG A 133 3.58 2.08 -2.65
CA ARG A 133 4.41 0.89 -2.78
C ARG A 133 3.54 -0.35 -2.69
N VAL A 134 4.09 -1.46 -3.14
CA VAL A 134 3.49 -2.77 -2.97
C VAL A 134 4.43 -3.70 -2.23
N LYS A 135 3.88 -4.57 -1.39
CA LYS A 135 4.61 -5.65 -0.72
C LYS A 135 3.96 -6.98 -1.00
N LEU A 136 4.73 -7.95 -1.48
CA LEU A 136 4.28 -9.33 -1.54
C LEU A 136 4.48 -9.95 -0.16
N VAL A 137 3.45 -9.90 0.68
CA VAL A 137 3.49 -10.36 2.07
C VAL A 137 3.63 -11.88 2.15
N GLU A 138 2.97 -12.61 1.26
CA GLU A 138 3.01 -14.08 1.21
C GLU A 138 2.85 -14.57 -0.23
N LEU A 139 3.64 -15.59 -0.60
CA LEU A 139 3.48 -16.36 -1.83
C LEU A 139 3.94 -17.80 -1.57
N SER A 140 3.01 -18.76 -1.57
CA SER A 140 3.38 -20.18 -1.48
C SER A 140 3.85 -20.73 -2.82
N GLU A 141 4.67 -21.79 -2.77
CA GLU A 141 5.21 -22.50 -3.95
C GLU A 141 4.12 -22.94 -4.96
N ASP A 142 2.88 -23.18 -4.49
CA ASP A 142 1.74 -23.58 -5.31
C ASP A 142 0.76 -22.42 -5.61
N ALA A 143 1.12 -21.19 -5.27
CA ALA A 143 0.33 -19.96 -5.37
C ALA A 143 -1.05 -19.99 -4.67
N LYS A 144 -1.34 -21.03 -3.87
CA LYS A 144 -2.62 -21.13 -3.14
C LYS A 144 -2.70 -20.19 -1.94
N ARG A 145 -1.56 -19.76 -1.40
CA ARG A 145 -1.48 -18.69 -0.41
C ARG A 145 -0.75 -17.51 -1.04
N PHE A 146 -1.47 -16.41 -1.15
CA PHE A 146 -0.99 -15.18 -1.72
C PHE A 146 -1.55 -14.03 -0.89
N ARG A 147 -0.68 -13.08 -0.53
CA ARG A 147 -1.09 -11.81 0.07
C ARG A 147 -0.24 -10.69 -0.53
N LEU A 148 -0.88 -9.76 -1.23
CA LEU A 148 -0.27 -8.57 -1.78
C LEU A 148 -0.87 -7.35 -1.11
N TYR A 149 0.00 -6.50 -0.57
CA TYR A 149 -0.38 -5.28 0.12
C TYR A 149 -0.01 -4.06 -0.73
N PHE A 150 -0.95 -3.15 -0.91
CA PHE A 150 -0.76 -1.82 -1.45
C PHE A 150 -0.82 -0.83 -0.29
N THR A 151 0.17 0.06 -0.22
CA THR A 151 0.05 1.24 0.64
C THR A 151 -1.11 2.11 0.18
N GLN A 152 -1.43 3.14 0.95
CA GLN A 152 -2.37 4.15 0.49
C GLN A 152 -1.86 4.77 -0.81
N ILE A 153 -2.77 5.05 -1.75
CA ILE A 153 -2.43 5.80 -2.95
C ILE A 153 -2.51 7.28 -2.61
N PHE A 154 -1.34 7.90 -2.43
CA PHE A 154 -1.20 9.25 -1.93
C PHE A 154 -0.78 10.23 -3.05
N PRO A 155 -1.42 11.41 -3.18
CA PRO A 155 -1.17 12.30 -4.30
C PRO A 155 0.23 12.93 -4.20
N SER A 156 0.82 13.23 -5.36
CA SER A 156 2.13 13.89 -5.42
C SER A 156 2.11 15.33 -4.90
N THR A 157 0.96 16.01 -4.97
CA THR A 157 0.77 17.41 -4.56
C THR A 157 -0.59 17.61 -3.88
N GLY A 158 -0.87 18.82 -3.40
CA GLY A 158 -2.16 19.22 -2.83
C GLY A 158 -2.31 18.98 -1.33
N TRP A 159 -1.27 18.46 -0.66
CA TRP A 159 -1.27 18.09 0.75
C TRP A 159 -0.33 18.91 1.65
N THR A 160 0.34 19.93 1.07
CA THR A 160 1.20 20.86 1.81
C THR A 160 0.75 22.31 1.64
N HIS A 161 1.18 23.19 2.55
CA HIS A 161 1.06 24.63 2.39
C HIS A 161 2.39 25.33 2.70
N PRO A 162 2.95 26.13 1.77
CA PRO A 162 2.51 26.28 0.37
C PRO A 162 2.66 24.96 -0.42
N ASP A 163 1.85 24.79 -1.46
CA ASP A 163 1.76 23.51 -2.22
C ASP A 163 3.09 23.07 -2.85
N SER A 164 3.97 24.02 -3.17
CA SER A 164 5.30 23.74 -3.72
C SER A 164 6.18 22.88 -2.80
N LEU A 165 5.90 22.87 -1.48
CA LEU A 165 6.67 22.06 -0.53
C LEU A 165 6.54 20.56 -0.76
N ALA A 166 5.38 20.07 -1.24
CA ALA A 166 5.19 18.65 -1.48
C ALA A 166 6.24 18.10 -2.47
N ARG A 167 6.47 18.85 -3.56
CA ARG A 167 7.47 18.52 -4.57
C ARG A 167 8.89 18.70 -4.05
N GLU A 168 9.16 19.84 -3.42
CA GLU A 168 10.48 20.16 -2.85
C GLU A 168 10.95 19.07 -1.87
N LEU A 169 10.08 18.67 -0.94
CA LEU A 169 10.37 17.64 0.05
C LEU A 169 10.55 16.27 -0.62
N THR A 170 9.69 15.90 -1.56
CA THR A 170 9.80 14.61 -2.26
C THR A 170 11.11 14.50 -3.06
N GLU A 171 11.51 15.57 -3.72
CA GLU A 171 12.78 15.62 -4.48
C GLU A 171 13.99 15.59 -3.55
N HIS A 172 13.96 16.30 -2.43
CA HIS A 172 15.06 16.30 -1.45
C HIS A 172 15.23 14.96 -0.73
N ILE A 173 14.12 14.40 -0.23
CA ILE A 173 14.09 13.18 0.57
C ILE A 173 14.28 11.94 -0.32
N GLY A 174 14.01 12.05 -1.62
CA GLY A 174 14.11 10.95 -2.58
C GLY A 174 12.97 9.95 -2.51
N ARG A 175 11.95 10.18 -1.65
CA ARG A 175 10.72 9.37 -1.59
C ARG A 175 9.50 10.22 -1.22
N PRO A 176 8.30 9.89 -1.73
CA PRO A 176 7.07 10.61 -1.43
C PRO A 176 6.61 10.31 0.00
N TYR A 177 5.81 11.23 0.54
CA TYR A 177 5.15 11.00 1.83
C TYR A 177 4.09 9.90 1.73
N GLN A 178 3.91 9.17 2.82
CA GLN A 178 2.81 8.23 3.01
C GLN A 178 2.18 8.50 4.38
N LEU A 179 0.88 8.74 4.40
CA LEU A 179 0.14 8.82 5.65
C LEU A 179 -0.07 7.42 6.20
N LEU A 180 0.14 7.22 7.50
CA LEU A 180 -0.14 5.98 8.24
C LEU A 180 -1.60 5.82 8.68
N CYS A 181 -2.48 6.75 8.32
CA CYS A 181 -3.89 6.65 8.71
C CYS A 181 -4.49 5.30 8.27
N ASP A 182 -5.33 4.72 9.13
CA ASP A 182 -6.00 3.45 8.92
C ASP A 182 -5.10 2.22 8.77
N ILE A 183 -3.80 2.31 9.11
CA ILE A 183 -2.89 1.15 9.12
C ILE A 183 -3.36 0.00 10.02
N TYR A 184 -4.14 0.31 11.05
CA TYR A 184 -4.72 -0.70 11.94
C TYR A 184 -5.67 -1.65 11.21
N SER A 185 -6.32 -1.22 10.12
CA SER A 185 -7.27 -2.08 9.38
C SER A 185 -6.55 -3.25 8.68
N PRO A 186 -5.46 -3.03 7.92
CA PRO A 186 -4.61 -4.11 7.41
C PRO A 186 -4.04 -5.03 8.48
N VAL A 187 -3.62 -4.50 9.65
CA VAL A 187 -3.07 -5.31 10.74
C VAL A 187 -4.14 -6.20 11.35
N LEU A 188 -5.26 -5.62 11.80
CA LEU A 188 -6.36 -6.36 12.44
C LEU A 188 -7.07 -7.31 11.48
N GLY A 189 -7.09 -6.96 10.18
CA GLY A 189 -7.60 -7.83 9.10
C GLY A 189 -6.66 -8.98 8.73
N GLY A 190 -5.42 -8.98 9.25
CA GLY A 190 -4.38 -9.97 8.96
C GLY A 190 -3.76 -9.86 7.57
N TRP A 191 -3.95 -8.73 6.87
CA TRP A 191 -3.44 -8.49 5.52
C TRP A 191 -1.94 -8.33 5.51
N ILE A 192 -1.42 -7.70 6.56
CA ILE A 192 -0.01 -7.48 6.80
C ILE A 192 0.39 -8.08 8.14
N ASP A 193 1.65 -8.48 8.26
CA ASP A 193 2.24 -8.94 9.51
C ASP A 193 2.82 -7.77 10.33
N SER A 194 3.23 -8.06 11.56
CA SER A 194 3.84 -7.04 12.45
C SER A 194 5.13 -6.46 11.89
N LYS A 195 5.89 -7.24 11.12
CA LYS A 195 7.09 -6.75 10.43
C LYS A 195 6.74 -5.66 9.43
N THR A 196 5.75 -5.91 8.58
CA THR A 196 5.24 -4.96 7.57
C THR A 196 4.65 -3.71 8.21
N TYR A 197 3.96 -3.85 9.35
CA TYR A 197 3.50 -2.71 10.14
C TYR A 197 4.66 -1.82 10.63
N LEU A 198 5.72 -2.44 11.18
CA LEU A 198 6.89 -1.71 11.67
C LEU A 198 7.63 -1.00 10.51
N GLU A 199 7.75 -1.63 9.34
CA GLU A 199 8.36 -1.03 8.16
C GLU A 199 7.58 0.18 7.64
N GLU A 200 6.24 0.14 7.63
CA GLU A 200 5.40 1.31 7.31
C GLU A 200 5.58 2.43 8.35
N THR A 201 5.64 2.05 9.63
CA THR A 201 5.84 2.94 10.78
C THR A 201 7.18 3.67 10.71
N GLU A 202 8.24 2.93 10.45
CA GLU A 202 9.59 3.44 10.25
C GLU A 202 9.67 4.33 9.00
N ASN A 203 9.03 3.94 7.89
CA ASN A 203 9.03 4.74 6.67
C ASN A 203 8.41 6.13 6.91
N GLN A 204 7.27 6.21 7.60
CA GLN A 204 6.65 7.50 7.90
C GLN A 204 7.50 8.31 8.88
N MET A 205 7.98 7.68 9.95
CA MET A 205 8.73 8.37 11.00
C MET A 205 10.03 8.97 10.46
N THR A 206 10.79 8.19 9.68
CA THR A 206 12.02 8.65 9.02
C THR A 206 11.72 9.78 8.04
N TRP A 207 10.65 9.68 7.26
CA TRP A 207 10.25 10.74 6.34
C TRP A 207 9.94 12.06 7.07
N LEU A 208 9.19 12.01 8.18
CA LEU A 208 8.86 13.18 8.98
C LEU A 208 10.10 13.81 9.63
N ALA A 209 11.04 12.98 10.10
CA ALA A 209 12.30 13.44 10.67
C ALA A 209 13.16 14.16 9.62
N GLU A 210 13.34 13.55 8.44
CA GLU A 210 14.10 14.13 7.31
C GLU A 210 13.44 15.41 6.80
N ALA A 211 12.12 15.45 6.69
CA ALA A 211 11.37 16.64 6.31
C ALA A 211 11.54 17.77 7.34
N GLY A 212 11.42 17.46 8.63
CA GLY A 212 11.62 18.43 9.70
C GLY A 212 13.03 18.99 9.71
N GLU A 213 14.05 18.15 9.58
CA GLU A 213 15.44 18.55 9.48
C GLU A 213 15.69 19.46 8.27
N TYR A 214 15.21 19.07 7.09
CA TYR A 214 15.35 19.86 5.88
C TYR A 214 14.70 21.24 6.02
N LEU A 215 13.45 21.29 6.50
CA LEU A 215 12.73 22.55 6.65
C LEU A 215 13.43 23.47 7.65
N MET A 216 13.86 22.96 8.81
CA MET A 216 14.57 23.76 9.82
C MET A 216 15.90 24.34 9.31
N LYS A 217 16.57 23.66 8.37
CA LYS A 217 17.83 24.13 7.77
C LYS A 217 17.64 25.13 6.63
N ASN A 218 16.52 25.07 5.92
CA ASN A 218 16.36 25.75 4.63
C ASN A 218 15.26 26.81 4.61
N LYS A 219 14.50 27.01 5.70
CA LYS A 219 13.50 28.07 5.82
C LYS A 219 13.65 28.76 7.18
N ASP A 220 13.10 29.96 7.29
CA ASP A 220 13.06 30.70 8.55
C ASP A 220 11.95 30.14 9.46
N TRP A 221 12.28 29.83 10.71
CA TRP A 221 11.34 29.33 11.71
C TRP A 221 11.63 29.89 13.09
N ASP A 222 10.59 30.29 13.81
CA ASP A 222 10.66 30.56 15.26
C ASP A 222 10.26 29.31 16.07
N MET A 223 9.39 28.45 15.52
CA MET A 223 8.86 27.25 16.19
C MET A 223 8.59 26.13 15.17
N LEU A 224 8.79 24.89 15.58
CA LEU A 224 8.40 23.68 14.85
C LEU A 224 7.41 22.86 15.70
N PHE A 225 6.29 22.48 15.08
CA PHE A 225 5.34 21.53 15.65
C PHE A 225 5.33 20.26 14.82
N ALA A 226 5.49 19.10 15.48
CA ALA A 226 5.41 17.80 14.84
C ALA A 226 4.39 16.94 15.57
N GLN A 227 3.58 16.22 14.81
CA GLN A 227 2.65 15.24 15.33
C GLN A 227 2.84 13.92 14.58
N TRP A 228 2.96 12.85 15.34
CA TRP A 228 3.08 11.50 14.80
C TRP A 228 2.25 10.54 15.66
N HIS A 229 1.38 9.76 15.02
CA HIS A 229 0.41 8.90 15.71
C HIS A 229 0.91 7.45 15.89
N GLY A 230 2.23 7.21 15.79
CA GLY A 230 2.79 5.85 15.81
C GLY A 230 2.42 5.05 17.07
N ILE A 231 2.48 5.68 18.24
CA ILE A 231 2.13 5.06 19.53
C ILE A 231 0.63 4.71 19.57
N ASP A 232 -0.24 5.66 19.22
CA ASP A 232 -1.70 5.46 19.16
C ASP A 232 -2.09 4.32 18.20
N TYR A 233 -1.46 4.26 17.02
CA TYR A 233 -1.67 3.15 16.10
C TYR A 233 -1.16 1.81 16.65
N THR A 234 -0.03 1.81 17.36
CA THR A 234 0.50 0.59 17.99
C THR A 234 -0.48 0.08 19.04
N ASP A 235 -1.02 0.98 19.87
CA ASP A 235 -2.01 0.65 20.89
C ASP A 235 -3.27 0.05 20.26
N HIS A 236 -3.79 0.69 19.20
CA HIS A 236 -4.95 0.18 18.47
C HIS A 236 -4.73 -1.21 17.85
N CYS A 237 -3.50 -1.53 17.44
CA CYS A 237 -3.19 -2.80 16.79
C CYS A 237 -2.91 -3.94 17.78
N TYR A 238 -2.23 -3.66 18.89
CA TYR A 238 -1.61 -4.69 19.72
C TYR A 238 -2.03 -4.67 21.19
N LEU A 239 -2.53 -3.54 21.72
CA LEU A 239 -2.83 -3.44 23.15
C LEU A 239 -3.93 -4.42 23.59
N GLY A 240 -4.94 -4.64 22.74
CA GLY A 240 -6.00 -5.62 23.01
C GLY A 240 -5.54 -7.08 23.03
N GLY A 241 -4.32 -7.36 22.56
CA GLY A 241 -3.70 -8.70 22.60
C GLY A 241 -2.63 -8.85 23.68
N MET A 242 -2.33 -7.80 24.45
CA MET A 242 -1.40 -7.86 25.57
C MET A 242 -2.18 -8.27 26.83
N ASP A 243 -2.16 -9.56 27.13
CA ASP A 243 -2.61 -10.09 28.43
C ASP A 243 -1.44 -9.98 29.42
N PRO A 244 -1.55 -9.16 30.48
CA PRO A 244 -0.54 -9.14 31.53
C PRO A 244 -0.73 -10.39 32.40
N GLU A 245 0.00 -11.46 32.10
CA GLU A 245 0.33 -12.42 33.17
C GLU A 245 1.06 -11.72 34.32
#